data_AF-A0A0C2I8U0-F1
#
_entry.id   AF-A0A0C2I8U0-F1
#
_cell.length_a   1.000
_cell.length_b   1.000
_cell.length_c   1.000
_cell.angle_alpha   90.00
_cell.angle_beta   90.00
_cell.angle_gamma   90.00
#
_symmetry.space_group_name_H-M   'P 1'
#
loop_
_entity.id
_entity.type
_entity.pdbx_description
1 polymer ?
#
loop_
_entity_poly.entity_id
_entity_poly.type
_entity_poly.pdbx_seq_one_letter_code
_entity_poly.pdbx_strand_id
1 'polypeptide(L)'
;MNVLLNKLHAYHHEVAVKITRIKELLGKMRHESDGADDCKLLFKMLEALHGDAERHHHENEELIRRALLVTNAPIHQRVKDIERDHQAFERIAGQLKTLEDSTQETKVIADAIDDFIRKYYDHMEAEESIFFPMADKWLSDIQWQEIKRQWH
;
A
#
# COMPACT_ATOMS: atom_id res chain seq x y z
N MET A 1 -2.57 15.30 -15.39
CA MET A 1 -2.22 14.70 -14.09
C MET A 1 -1.71 15.74 -13.13
N ASN A 2 -2.47 15.95 -12.06
CA ASN A 2 -2.16 16.84 -10.95
C ASN A 2 -0.81 16.49 -10.29
N VAL A 3 -0.08 17.51 -9.82
CA VAL A 3 1.23 17.32 -9.16
C VAL A 3 1.17 16.44 -7.90
N LEU A 4 0.05 16.43 -7.18
CA LEU A 4 -0.15 15.59 -6.00
C LEU A 4 -0.29 14.12 -6.38
N LEU A 5 -1.01 13.82 -7.47
CA LEU A 5 -1.08 12.46 -8.02
C LEU A 5 0.30 11.97 -8.45
N ASN A 6 1.11 12.81 -9.09
CA ASN A 6 2.49 12.44 -9.44
C ASN A 6 3.34 12.05 -8.22
N LYS A 7 3.09 12.64 -7.04
CA LYS A 7 3.77 12.23 -5.79
C LYS A 7 3.33 10.85 -5.33
N LEU A 8 2.05 10.53 -5.44
CA LEU A 8 1.50 9.20 -5.11
C LEU A 8 2.04 8.14 -6.07
N HIS A 9 2.07 8.41 -7.37
CA HIS A 9 2.69 7.53 -8.37
C HIS A 9 4.18 7.27 -8.09
N ALA A 10 4.93 8.31 -7.72
CA ALA A 10 6.33 8.15 -7.36
C ALA A 10 6.50 7.25 -6.12
N TYR A 11 5.62 7.42 -5.13
CA TYR A 11 5.57 6.56 -3.96
C TYR A 11 5.29 5.09 -4.32
N HIS A 12 4.28 4.82 -5.15
CA HIS A 12 3.99 3.46 -5.64
C HIS A 12 5.18 2.84 -6.36
N HIS A 13 5.91 3.62 -7.15
CA HIS A 13 7.12 3.12 -7.81
C HIS A 13 8.20 2.70 -6.80
N GLU A 14 8.45 3.50 -5.78
CA GLU A 14 9.40 3.17 -4.71
C GLU A 14 8.96 1.93 -3.92
N VAL A 15 7.68 1.81 -3.61
CA VAL A 15 7.12 0.65 -2.92
C VAL A 15 7.22 -0.61 -3.78
N ALA A 16 6.92 -0.54 -5.08
CA ALA A 16 7.05 -1.67 -6.00
C ALA A 16 8.49 -2.22 -6.05
N VAL A 17 9.50 -1.35 -5.97
CA VAL A 17 10.91 -1.76 -5.87
C VAL A 17 11.18 -2.50 -4.56
N LYS A 18 10.67 -2.00 -3.41
CA LYS A 18 10.80 -2.68 -2.12
C LYS A 18 10.12 -4.05 -2.11
N ILE A 19 8.88 -4.13 -2.63
CA ILE A 19 8.11 -5.37 -2.74
C ILE A 19 8.83 -6.40 -3.62
N THR A 20 9.43 -5.97 -4.74
CA THR A 20 10.21 -6.86 -5.61
C THR A 20 11.34 -7.54 -4.84
N ARG A 21 12.08 -6.77 -4.03
CA ARG A 21 13.17 -7.32 -3.19
C ARG A 21 12.65 -8.27 -2.12
N ILE A 22 11.49 -7.99 -1.53
CA ILE A 22 10.83 -8.88 -0.56
C ILE A 22 10.47 -10.22 -1.22
N LYS A 23 9.90 -10.20 -2.44
CA LYS A 23 9.57 -11.41 -3.19
C LYS A 23 10.81 -12.24 -3.53
N GLU A 24 11.92 -11.59 -3.91
CA GLU A 24 13.19 -12.27 -4.17
C GLU A 24 13.71 -13.00 -2.94
N LEU A 25 13.69 -12.35 -1.77
CA LEU A 25 14.12 -12.95 -0.51
C LEU A 25 13.20 -14.10 -0.09
N LEU A 26 11.89 -13.92 -0.23
CA LEU A 26 10.89 -14.94 0.06
C LEU A 26 11.06 -16.18 -0.86
N GLY A 27 11.42 -15.97 -2.12
CA GLY A 27 11.79 -17.04 -3.05
C GLY A 27 13.00 -17.85 -2.56
N LYS A 28 14.06 -17.19 -2.09
CA LYS A 28 15.25 -17.86 -1.53
C LYS A 28 14.92 -18.70 -0.29
N MET A 29 14.16 -18.12 0.64
CA MET A 29 13.75 -18.79 1.88
C MET A 29 12.92 -20.05 1.66
N ARG A 30 12.19 -20.16 0.53
CA ARG A 30 11.44 -21.37 0.18
C ARG A 30 12.33 -22.51 -0.33
N HIS A 31 13.56 -22.23 -0.72
CA HIS A 31 14.48 -23.20 -1.34
C HIS A 31 15.70 -23.58 -0.48
N GLU A 32 16.06 -22.77 0.52
CA GLU A 32 17.24 -22.98 1.38
C GLU A 32 16.85 -23.31 2.83
N SER A 33 17.56 -24.24 3.48
CA SER A 33 17.14 -24.80 4.78
C SER A 33 17.60 -24.02 6.02
N ASP A 34 18.42 -22.97 5.86
CA ASP A 34 19.07 -22.26 6.97
C ASP A 34 18.83 -20.75 6.84
N GLY A 35 17.57 -20.33 7.06
CA GLY A 35 17.06 -19.00 6.69
C GLY A 35 16.69 -18.10 7.88
N ALA A 36 17.25 -18.32 9.07
CA ALA A 36 16.89 -17.53 10.26
C ALA A 36 17.26 -16.04 10.12
N ASP A 37 18.40 -15.74 9.51
CA ASP A 37 18.82 -14.36 9.24
C ASP A 37 18.03 -13.73 8.09
N ASP A 38 17.70 -14.52 7.06
CA ASP A 38 16.82 -14.09 5.96
C ASP A 38 15.40 -13.77 6.45
N CYS A 39 14.88 -14.55 7.40
CA CYS A 39 13.57 -14.30 8.00
C CYS A 39 13.53 -12.97 8.77
N LYS A 40 14.57 -12.67 9.56
CA LYS A 40 14.70 -11.36 10.23
C LYS A 40 14.82 -10.21 9.23
N LEU A 41 15.60 -10.41 8.17
CA LEU A 41 15.73 -9.41 7.12
C LEU A 41 14.39 -9.16 6.42
N LEU A 42 13.62 -10.22 6.16
CA LEU A 42 12.30 -10.15 5.54
C LEU A 42 11.34 -9.31 6.38
N PHE A 43 11.25 -9.56 7.69
CA PHE A 43 10.42 -8.76 8.59
C PHE A 43 10.86 -7.30 8.66
N LYS A 44 12.17 -7.04 8.72
CA LYS A 44 12.70 -5.66 8.66
C LYS A 44 12.32 -4.94 7.36
N MET A 45 12.29 -5.64 6.23
CA MET A 45 11.84 -5.07 4.95
C MET A 45 10.34 -4.79 4.93
N LEU A 46 9.52 -5.65 5.55
CA LEU A 46 8.08 -5.44 5.70
C LEU A 46 7.75 -4.29 6.66
N GLU A 47 8.52 -4.12 7.73
CA GLU A 47 8.40 -2.98 8.64
C GLU A 47 8.73 -1.67 7.90
N ALA A 48 9.77 -1.68 7.05
CA ALA A 48 10.13 -0.52 6.24
C ALA A 48 9.09 -0.16 5.15
N LEU A 49 8.15 -1.06 4.85
CA LEU A 49 6.96 -0.74 4.05
C LEU A 49 5.88 -0.04 4.87
N HIS A 50 5.74 -0.35 6.16
CA HIS A 50 4.66 0.19 7.02
C HIS A 50 5.12 1.35 7.92
N GLY A 51 5.95 2.24 7.37
CA GLY A 51 6.46 3.40 8.09
C GLY A 51 5.56 4.64 7.99
N ASP A 52 6.04 5.77 8.51
CA ASP A 52 5.36 7.06 8.41
C ASP A 52 5.06 7.49 6.97
N ALA A 53 5.91 7.09 6.01
CA ALA A 53 5.70 7.41 4.59
C ALA A 53 4.42 6.76 4.04
N GLU A 54 4.17 5.50 4.41
CA GLU A 54 2.95 4.75 4.04
C GLU A 54 1.71 5.37 4.68
N ARG A 55 1.81 5.69 5.97
CA ARG A 55 0.72 6.33 6.71
C ARG A 55 0.33 7.67 6.07
N HIS A 56 1.31 8.55 5.81
CA HIS A 56 1.04 9.83 5.15
C HIS A 56 0.53 9.64 3.71
N HIS A 57 0.99 8.62 3.00
CA HIS A 57 0.51 8.27 1.67
C HIS A 57 -1.00 7.95 1.70
N HIS A 58 -1.44 7.02 2.56
CA HIS A 58 -2.86 6.69 2.73
C HIS A 58 -3.69 7.87 3.25
N GLU A 59 -3.16 8.67 4.18
CA GLU A 59 -3.82 9.89 4.66
C GLU A 59 -4.07 10.88 3.51
N ASN A 60 -3.08 11.08 2.63
CA ASN A 60 -3.17 11.95 1.47
C ASN A 60 -4.17 11.43 0.42
N GLU A 61 -4.22 10.11 0.21
CA GLU A 61 -5.25 9.47 -0.64
C GLU A 61 -6.65 9.65 -0.09
N GLU A 62 -6.80 9.54 1.23
CA GLU A 62 -8.08 9.72 1.89
C GLU A 62 -8.62 11.15 1.73
N LEU A 63 -7.74 12.18 1.71
CA LEU A 63 -8.13 13.55 1.37
C LEU A 63 -8.73 13.64 -0.03
N ILE A 64 -8.08 13.02 -1.02
CA ILE A 64 -8.53 12.99 -2.42
C ILE A 64 -9.85 12.23 -2.53
N ARG A 65 -9.94 11.05 -1.89
CA ARG A 65 -11.12 10.18 -1.93
C ARG A 65 -12.34 10.89 -1.35
N ARG A 66 -12.22 11.54 -0.19
CA ARG A 66 -13.30 12.33 0.42
C ARG A 66 -13.74 13.47 -0.48
N ALA A 67 -12.80 14.19 -1.08
CA ALA A 67 -13.11 15.27 -2.01
C ALA A 67 -13.85 14.76 -3.26
N LEU A 68 -13.49 13.56 -3.74
CA LEU A 68 -14.12 12.95 -4.90
C LEU A 68 -15.55 12.47 -4.60
N LEU A 69 -15.78 11.91 -3.40
CA LEU A 69 -17.08 11.40 -2.96
C LEU A 69 -18.17 12.49 -2.82
N VAL A 70 -17.78 13.75 -2.65
CA VAL A 70 -18.72 14.88 -2.58
C VAL A 70 -19.02 15.51 -3.95
N THR A 71 -18.45 14.96 -5.03
CA THR A 71 -18.74 15.41 -6.40
C THR A 71 -19.96 14.70 -6.99
N ASN A 72 -20.39 15.14 -8.18
CA ASN A 72 -21.40 14.44 -8.99
C ASN A 72 -20.79 13.35 -9.90
N ALA A 73 -19.55 12.93 -9.65
CA ALA A 73 -18.89 11.90 -10.44
C ALA A 73 -19.61 10.54 -10.32
N PRO A 74 -19.64 9.71 -11.37
CA PRO A 74 -20.10 8.33 -11.28
C PRO A 74 -19.04 7.49 -10.56
N ILE A 75 -19.04 7.55 -9.23
CA ILE A 75 -18.02 6.91 -8.38
C ILE A 75 -17.99 5.40 -8.58
N HIS A 76 -16.85 4.89 -9.03
CA HIS A 76 -16.59 3.46 -9.15
C HIS A 76 -16.53 2.79 -7.76
N GLN A 77 -17.02 1.56 -7.64
CA GLN A 77 -17.06 0.86 -6.35
C GLN A 77 -15.67 0.73 -5.70
N ARG A 78 -14.62 0.49 -6.49
CA ARG A 78 -13.23 0.44 -5.98
C ARG A 78 -12.80 1.72 -5.27
N VAL A 79 -13.24 2.91 -5.71
CA VAL A 79 -12.96 4.18 -5.00
C VAL A 79 -13.55 4.18 -3.60
N LYS A 80 -14.71 3.54 -3.39
CA LYS A 80 -15.32 3.40 -2.07
C LYS A 80 -14.61 2.38 -1.20
N ASP A 81 -14.00 1.37 -1.81
CA ASP A 81 -13.35 0.27 -1.11
C ASP A 81 -11.91 0.57 -0.68
N ILE A 82 -11.25 1.59 -1.25
CA ILE A 82 -9.87 2.00 -0.89
C ILE A 82 -9.68 2.17 0.62
N GLU A 83 -10.59 2.86 1.31
CA GLU A 83 -10.53 3.03 2.76
C GLU A 83 -10.53 1.68 3.51
N ARG A 84 -11.26 0.69 2.99
CA ARG A 84 -11.29 -0.65 3.59
C ARG A 84 -9.98 -1.39 3.35
N ASP A 85 -9.35 -1.18 2.21
CA ASP A 85 -8.04 -1.74 1.88
C ASP A 85 -6.98 -1.15 2.84
N HIS A 86 -6.95 0.18 3.03
CA HIS A 86 -6.07 0.86 3.98
C HIS A 86 -6.24 0.32 5.42
N GLN A 87 -7.49 0.23 5.91
CA GLN A 87 -7.78 -0.36 7.22
C GLN A 87 -7.38 -1.84 7.32
N ALA A 88 -7.43 -2.59 6.21
CA ALA A 88 -6.99 -3.97 6.19
C ALA A 88 -5.47 -4.07 6.29
N PHE A 89 -4.72 -3.18 5.64
CA PHE A 89 -3.25 -3.14 5.76
C PHE A 89 -2.79 -2.82 7.17
N GLU A 90 -3.43 -1.88 7.87
CA GLU A 90 -3.12 -1.63 9.29
C GLU A 90 -3.28 -2.90 10.15
N ARG A 91 -4.33 -3.69 9.91
CA ARG A 91 -4.54 -4.96 10.61
C ARG A 91 -3.49 -6.01 10.23
N ILE A 92 -3.18 -6.13 8.93
CA ILE A 92 -2.19 -7.10 8.44
C ILE A 92 -0.79 -6.76 8.98
N ALA A 93 -0.42 -5.48 9.05
CA ALA A 93 0.84 -5.04 9.65
C ALA A 93 0.98 -5.51 11.10
N GLY A 94 -0.08 -5.39 11.91
CA GLY A 94 -0.09 -5.91 13.28
C GLY A 94 0.04 -7.44 13.35
N GLN A 95 -0.56 -8.16 12.40
CA GLN A 95 -0.44 -9.61 12.28
C GLN A 95 0.98 -10.05 11.89
N LEU A 96 1.60 -9.34 10.93
CA LEU A 96 2.99 -9.61 10.51
C LEU A 96 3.97 -9.43 11.66
N LYS A 97 3.79 -8.39 12.48
CA LYS A 97 4.59 -8.19 13.70
C LYS A 97 4.45 -9.35 14.70
N THR A 98 3.24 -9.88 14.86
CA THR A 98 3.00 -11.04 15.72
C THR A 98 3.64 -12.32 15.15
N LEU A 99 3.73 -12.43 13.81
CA LEU A 99 4.39 -13.55 13.14
C LEU A 99 5.91 -13.51 13.29
N GLU A 100 6.52 -12.33 13.35
CA GLU A 100 7.96 -12.15 13.57
C GLU A 100 8.43 -12.82 14.88
N ASP A 101 7.65 -12.66 15.95
CA ASP A 101 7.94 -13.23 17.27
C ASP A 101 7.47 -14.69 17.43
N SER A 102 6.91 -15.28 16.37
CA SER A 102 6.28 -16.61 16.44
C SER A 102 7.26 -17.76 16.14
N THR A 103 6.89 -18.97 16.58
CA THR A 103 7.59 -20.22 16.22
C THR A 103 6.96 -20.91 15.01
N GLN A 104 6.24 -20.17 14.16
CA GLN A 104 5.56 -20.73 12.99
C GLN A 104 6.57 -21.23 11.97
N GLU A 105 6.16 -22.22 11.16
CA GLU A 105 6.99 -22.73 10.08
C GLU A 105 7.23 -21.64 9.02
N THR A 106 8.43 -21.62 8.44
CA THR A 106 8.83 -20.69 7.36
C THR A 106 7.81 -20.64 6.23
N LYS A 107 7.17 -21.78 5.90
CA LYS A 107 6.14 -21.86 4.87
C LYS A 107 4.90 -21.03 5.21
N VAL A 108 4.44 -21.08 6.47
CA VAL A 108 3.27 -20.31 6.94
C VAL A 108 3.57 -18.82 6.89
N ILE A 109 4.77 -18.42 7.31
CA ILE A 109 5.24 -17.03 7.25
C ILE A 109 5.28 -16.56 5.78
N ALA A 110 5.88 -17.36 4.90
CA ALA A 110 5.99 -17.04 3.48
C ALA A 110 4.61 -16.91 2.80
N ASP A 111 3.67 -17.81 3.10
CA ASP A 111 2.33 -17.76 2.51
C ASP A 111 1.53 -16.53 3.00
N ALA A 112 1.69 -16.13 4.26
CA ALA A 112 1.07 -14.91 4.80
C ALA A 112 1.62 -13.63 4.14
N ILE A 113 2.94 -13.59 3.92
CA ILE A 113 3.61 -12.45 3.28
C ILE A 113 3.26 -12.37 1.80
N ASP A 114 3.17 -13.50 1.09
CA ASP A 114 2.72 -13.52 -0.31
C ASP A 114 1.28 -13.02 -0.45
N ASP A 115 0.38 -13.39 0.47
CA ASP A 115 -0.98 -12.87 0.48
C ASP A 115 -1.02 -11.36 0.75
N PHE A 116 -0.20 -10.86 1.68
CA PHE A 116 -0.04 -9.42 1.91
C PHE A 116 0.43 -8.70 0.64
N ILE A 117 1.48 -9.19 -0.03
CA ILE A 117 2.03 -8.60 -1.25
C ILE A 117 0.99 -8.58 -2.38
N ARG A 118 0.23 -9.66 -2.55
CA ARG A 118 -0.84 -9.72 -3.56
C ARG A 118 -1.88 -8.63 -3.31
N LYS A 119 -2.37 -8.51 -2.08
CA LYS A 119 -3.34 -7.48 -1.71
C LYS A 119 -2.79 -6.08 -1.94
N TYR A 120 -1.51 -5.86 -1.64
CA TYR A 120 -0.85 -4.59 -1.87
C TYR A 120 -0.80 -4.21 -3.36
N TYR A 121 -0.48 -5.16 -4.24
CA TYR A 121 -0.55 -4.91 -5.69
C TYR A 121 -1.98 -4.68 -6.19
N ASP A 122 -2.96 -5.46 -5.72
CA ASP A 122 -4.37 -5.28 -6.10
C ASP A 122 -4.89 -3.88 -5.68
N HIS A 123 -4.40 -3.37 -4.55
CA HIS A 123 -4.69 -2.03 -4.07
C HIS A 123 -4.07 -0.95 -4.96
N MET A 124 -2.74 -0.96 -5.15
CA MET A 124 -2.05 0.01 -6.02
C MET A 124 -2.64 -0.01 -7.43
N GLU A 125 -2.94 -1.18 -8.00
CA GLU A 125 -3.53 -1.27 -9.34
C GLU A 125 -4.92 -0.62 -9.39
N ALA A 126 -5.75 -0.79 -8.36
CA ALA A 126 -7.05 -0.12 -8.29
C ALA A 126 -6.89 1.41 -8.20
N GLU A 127 -5.83 1.88 -7.56
CA GLU A 127 -5.57 3.31 -7.43
C GLU A 127 -5.07 3.90 -8.75
N GLU A 128 -4.04 3.28 -9.33
CA GLU A 128 -3.40 3.64 -10.58
C GLU A 128 -4.38 3.63 -11.77
N SER A 129 -5.21 2.59 -11.87
CA SER A 129 -6.06 2.36 -13.05
C SER A 129 -7.45 3.00 -12.93
N ILE A 130 -7.95 3.26 -11.71
CA ILE A 130 -9.32 3.73 -11.47
C ILE A 130 -9.35 5.01 -10.64
N PHE A 131 -8.76 5.00 -9.44
CA PHE A 131 -8.90 6.11 -8.49
C PHE A 131 -8.26 7.39 -8.99
N PHE A 132 -6.96 7.36 -9.30
CA PHE A 132 -6.22 8.54 -9.71
C PHE A 132 -6.74 9.13 -11.02
N PRO A 133 -7.04 8.34 -12.07
CA PRO A 133 -7.68 8.87 -13.28
C PRO A 133 -9.05 9.51 -13.00
N MET A 134 -9.84 8.94 -12.08
CA MET A 134 -11.13 9.51 -11.71
C MET A 134 -10.96 10.82 -10.92
N ALA A 135 -10.00 10.88 -10.00
CA ALA A 135 -9.66 12.09 -9.27
C ALA A 135 -9.18 13.21 -10.21
N ASP A 136 -8.25 12.93 -11.13
CA ASP A 136 -7.72 13.92 -12.09
C ASP A 136 -8.84 14.48 -13.00
N LYS A 137 -9.81 13.64 -13.34
CA LYS A 137 -10.94 14.02 -14.21
C LYS A 137 -12.01 14.86 -13.52
N TRP A 138 -12.32 14.57 -12.25
CA TRP A 138 -13.52 15.09 -11.60
C TRP A 138 -13.27 16.13 -10.51
N LEU A 139 -12.06 16.17 -9.95
CA LEU A 139 -11.72 17.19 -8.97
C LEU A 139 -11.41 18.51 -9.67
N SER A 140 -12.08 19.56 -9.21
CA SER A 140 -11.82 20.93 -9.65
C SER A 140 -10.50 21.47 -9.09
N ASP A 141 -9.97 22.52 -9.72
CA ASP A 141 -8.77 23.21 -9.23
C ASP A 141 -8.93 23.72 -7.79
N ILE A 142 -10.14 24.17 -7.41
CA ILE A 142 -10.43 24.62 -6.04
C ILE A 142 -10.28 23.47 -5.04
N GLN A 143 -10.83 22.29 -5.35
CA GLN A 143 -10.69 21.11 -4.50
C GLN A 143 -9.23 20.67 -4.40
N TRP A 144 -8.49 20.70 -5.51
CA TRP A 144 -7.05 20.40 -5.49
C TRP A 144 -6.25 21.38 -4.62
N GLN A 145 -6.56 22.68 -4.65
CA GLN A 145 -5.91 23.64 -3.76
C GLN A 145 -6.23 23.37 -2.28
N GLU A 146 -7.46 22.96 -1.97
CA GLU A 146 -7.84 22.61 -0.60
C GLU A 146 -7.13 21.36 -0.11
N ILE A 147 -7.07 20.30 -0.92
CA ILE A 147 -6.30 19.09 -0.63
C ILE A 147 -4.83 19.44 -0.40
N LYS A 148 -4.24 20.30 -1.24
CA LYS A 148 -2.84 20.72 -1.12
C LYS A 148 -2.53 21.39 0.22
N ARG A 149 -3.49 22.10 0.83
CA ARG A 149 -3.30 22.77 2.13
C ARG A 149 -3.24 21.79 3.29
N GLN A 150 -3.83 20.61 3.12
CA GLN A 150 -3.88 19.55 4.12
C GLN A 150 -2.86 18.44 3.82
N TRP A 151 -2.08 18.59 2.75
CA TRP A 151 -1.14 17.58 2.28
C TRP A 151 0.04 17.42 3.24
N HIS A 152 0.34 16.18 3.61
CA HIS A 152 1.47 15.79 4.44
C HIS A 152 2.72 15.45 3.61
#